data_AF-A0A5J6UHH4-F1
#
_entry.id   AF-A0A5J6UHH4-F1
#
_cell.length_a   1.000
_cell.length_b   1.000
_cell.length_c   1.000
_cell.angle_alpha   90.00
_cell.angle_beta   90.00
_cell.angle_gamma   90.00
#
_symmetry.space_group_name_H-M   'P 1'
#
loop_
_entity.id
_entity.type
_entity.pdbx_description
1 polymer ?
#
loop_
_entity_poly.entity_id
_entity_poly.type
_entity_poly.pdbx_seq_one_letter_code
_entity_poly.pdbx_strand_id
1 'polypeptide(L)'
;MTEVKDREAGTVPAPGAEDGAVPGGGRPGAWTRVTRAVDGLVDTIVLAFAAWTVIYHLCLALQPPTWVMPAGWAAVSATGIALWFRRRADRPLWDDRVAAAAVHRGLAGIAAGAAVVAGTSAGLHGEGVPWWCTWAAGAVSVAATAAVLLRRPAARDRAPTADPAGLGGPDDGPGEADAARWGTPLALLTGAGFAVASLFVLNSDGDDAYFVSRSVATAETGRIPMSDVIFTPGTTDQIAGEPPVSSIEVLAGALARILGVPGASFVWYVLLPAVTFLAVWSLWRLVRAWAPRRAAPPRASRSPPSTCCGRD
;
A
#
# COMPACT_ATOMS: atom_id res chain seq x y z
N MET A 1 -10.32 86.60 27.07
CA MET A 1 -9.01 86.34 26.43
C MET A 1 -8.74 84.86 26.59
N THR A 2 -9.21 84.07 25.64
CA THR A 2 -9.00 82.62 25.58
C THR A 2 -8.34 82.35 24.24
N GLU A 3 -7.09 81.91 24.32
CA GLU A 3 -6.16 81.79 23.22
C GLU A 3 -6.50 80.54 22.39
N VAL A 4 -6.77 80.76 21.11
CA VAL A 4 -7.00 79.76 20.08
C VAL A 4 -5.63 79.23 19.67
N LYS A 5 -5.37 77.94 19.89
CA LYS A 5 -4.13 77.28 19.46
C LYS A 5 -4.36 76.53 18.15
N ASP A 6 -3.57 76.91 17.16
CA ASP A 6 -3.65 76.50 15.77
C ASP A 6 -3.48 74.99 15.54
N ARG A 7 -4.17 74.56 14.48
CA ARG A 7 -4.29 73.20 13.97
C ARG A 7 -3.16 72.98 12.95
N GLU A 8 -2.05 72.38 13.37
CA GLU A 8 -1.03 71.92 12.42
C GLU A 8 -1.51 70.66 11.70
N ALA A 9 -1.50 70.74 10.37
CA ALA A 9 -1.79 69.67 9.45
C ALA A 9 -0.68 68.62 9.50
N GLY A 10 -0.92 67.52 10.22
CA GLY A 10 -0.08 66.33 10.20
C GLY A 10 -0.23 65.60 8.86
N THR A 11 0.86 65.60 8.10
CA THR A 11 1.11 64.81 6.89
C THR A 11 0.69 63.35 7.07
N VAL A 12 -0.24 62.88 6.23
CA VAL A 12 -0.63 61.47 6.14
C VAL A 12 0.57 60.68 5.60
N PRO A 13 1.14 59.73 6.35
CA PRO A 13 2.16 58.84 5.79
C PRO A 13 1.50 57.91 4.76
N ALA A 14 2.15 57.78 3.61
CA ALA A 14 1.75 56.85 2.56
C ALA A 14 1.59 55.43 3.13
N PRO A 15 0.59 54.64 2.67
CA PRO A 15 0.49 53.24 3.04
C PRO A 15 1.75 52.52 2.55
N GLY A 16 2.65 52.27 3.49
CA GLY A 16 3.82 51.44 3.27
C GLY A 16 3.34 50.08 2.78
N ALA A 17 3.95 49.64 1.69
CA ALA A 17 3.89 48.27 1.24
C ALA A 17 4.32 47.37 2.40
N GLU A 18 3.34 46.79 3.09
CA GLU A 18 3.57 45.63 3.91
C GLU A 18 4.02 44.53 2.96
N ASP A 19 5.33 44.24 3.00
CA ASP A 19 5.92 43.06 2.44
C ASP A 19 5.09 41.86 2.89
N GLY A 20 4.27 41.37 1.96
CA GLY A 20 3.51 40.14 2.08
C GLY A 20 4.49 38.98 2.19
N ALA A 21 5.03 38.78 3.40
CA ALA A 21 5.68 37.56 3.80
C ALA A 21 4.62 36.46 3.80
N VAL A 22 4.39 35.86 2.64
CA VAL A 22 3.58 34.66 2.46
C VAL A 22 4.13 33.59 3.41
N PRO A 23 3.43 33.19 4.48
CA PRO A 23 3.86 32.09 5.33
C PRO A 23 3.45 30.78 4.63
N GLY A 24 4.00 30.54 3.45
CA GLY A 24 3.58 29.48 2.52
C GLY A 24 4.53 28.30 2.52
N GLY A 25 4.70 27.64 3.67
CA GLY A 25 5.60 26.50 3.79
C GLY A 25 5.27 25.63 5.00
N GLY A 26 3.98 25.40 5.28
CA GLY A 26 3.54 24.56 6.38
C GLY A 26 4.14 23.16 6.24
N ARG A 27 5.10 22.82 7.12
CA ARG A 27 5.65 21.46 7.21
C ARG A 27 4.48 20.48 7.36
N PRO A 28 4.46 19.36 6.60
CA PRO A 28 3.40 18.38 6.74
C PRO A 28 3.29 17.93 8.20
N GLY A 29 2.06 17.91 8.72
CA GLY A 29 1.77 17.51 10.10
C GLY A 29 2.42 16.17 10.44
N ALA A 30 2.82 16.00 11.70
CA ALA A 30 3.52 14.79 12.16
C ALA A 30 2.78 13.49 11.75
N TRP A 31 1.45 13.46 11.90
CA TRP A 31 0.61 12.32 11.52
C TRP A 31 0.60 12.02 10.02
N THR A 32 0.68 13.04 9.16
CA THR A 32 0.79 12.85 7.71
C THR A 32 2.09 12.13 7.35
N ARG A 33 3.20 12.46 8.02
CA ARG A 33 4.49 11.78 7.82
C ARG A 33 4.44 10.33 8.28
N VAL A 34 3.86 10.08 9.45
CA VAL A 34 3.66 8.71 9.97
C VAL A 34 2.81 7.89 9.01
N THR A 35 1.69 8.43 8.54
CA THR A 35 0.81 7.74 7.59
C THR A 35 1.55 7.32 6.33
N ARG A 36 2.30 8.25 5.72
CA ARG A 36 3.10 7.95 4.52
C ARG A 36 4.20 6.93 4.78
N ALA A 37 4.83 6.97 5.96
CA ALA A 37 5.84 6.00 6.33
C ALA A 37 5.25 4.59 6.46
N VAL A 38 4.09 4.44 7.11
CA VAL A 38 3.42 3.15 7.28
C VAL A 38 2.86 2.64 5.95
N ASP A 39 2.28 3.52 5.12
CA ASP A 39 1.85 3.16 3.76
C ASP A 39 3.04 2.66 2.92
N GLY A 40 4.18 3.35 2.99
CA GLY A 40 5.41 2.92 2.32
C GLY A 40 5.98 1.60 2.87
N LEU A 41 5.86 1.36 4.17
CA LEU A 41 6.24 0.10 4.81
C LEU A 41 5.37 -1.05 4.29
N VAL A 42 4.05 -0.89 4.25
CA VAL A 42 3.14 -1.90 3.72
C VAL A 42 3.42 -2.19 2.25
N ASP A 43 3.61 -1.15 1.42
CA ASP A 43 4.03 -1.33 0.02
C ASP A 43 5.33 -2.12 -0.09
N THR A 44 6.31 -1.83 0.78
CA THR A 44 7.59 -2.54 0.80
C THR A 44 7.43 -4.00 1.20
N ILE A 45 6.61 -4.30 2.21
CA ILE A 45 6.32 -5.67 2.66
C ILE A 45 5.64 -6.46 1.55
N VAL A 46 4.65 -5.89 0.87
CA VAL A 46 3.95 -6.55 -0.25
C VAL A 46 4.92 -6.85 -1.40
N LEU A 47 5.76 -5.88 -1.77
CA LEU A 47 6.78 -6.08 -2.81
C LEU A 47 7.82 -7.14 -2.41
N ALA A 48 8.27 -7.13 -1.16
CA ALA A 48 9.15 -8.15 -0.64
C ALA A 48 8.49 -9.54 -0.68
N PHE A 49 7.22 -9.65 -0.27
CA PHE A 49 6.48 -10.92 -0.34
C PHE A 49 6.26 -11.40 -1.78
N ALA A 50 6.03 -10.48 -2.72
CA ALA A 50 5.96 -10.82 -4.14
C ALA A 50 7.31 -11.36 -4.66
N ALA A 51 8.43 -10.72 -4.29
CA ALA A 51 9.76 -11.20 -4.63
C ALA A 51 10.05 -12.57 -4.01
N TRP A 52 9.65 -12.78 -2.75
CA TRP A 52 9.71 -14.09 -2.08
C TRP A 52 8.96 -15.14 -2.89
N THR A 53 7.74 -14.83 -3.32
CA THR A 53 6.91 -15.79 -4.06
C THR A 53 7.59 -16.21 -5.36
N VAL A 54 8.21 -15.29 -6.11
CA VAL A 54 8.98 -15.65 -7.32
C VAL A 54 10.16 -16.57 -6.98
N ILE A 55 10.91 -16.23 -5.94
CA ILE A 55 12.07 -17.03 -5.49
C ILE A 55 11.62 -18.42 -5.03
N TYR A 56 10.52 -18.50 -4.30
CA TYR A 56 9.90 -19.76 -3.88
C TYR A 56 9.64 -20.67 -5.08
N HIS A 57 9.02 -20.17 -6.16
CA HIS A 57 8.76 -20.98 -7.36
C HIS A 57 10.04 -21.44 -8.06
N LEU A 58 11.06 -20.57 -8.12
CA LEU A 58 12.37 -20.96 -8.65
C LEU A 58 13.02 -22.06 -7.81
N CYS A 59 12.98 -21.91 -6.48
CA CYS A 59 13.54 -22.88 -5.55
C CYS A 59 12.74 -24.19 -5.50
N LEU A 60 11.43 -24.15 -5.77
CA LEU A 60 10.62 -25.35 -5.94
C LEU A 60 11.13 -26.20 -7.11
N ALA A 61 11.53 -25.56 -8.20
CA ALA A 61 12.08 -26.24 -9.38
C ALA A 61 13.53 -26.70 -9.20
N LEU A 62 14.36 -25.90 -8.51
CA LEU A 62 15.80 -26.15 -8.38
C LEU A 62 16.19 -26.94 -7.13
N GLN A 63 15.28 -27.05 -6.16
CA GLN A 63 15.46 -27.67 -4.85
C GLN A 63 16.78 -27.28 -4.12
N PRO A 64 17.15 -25.99 -4.04
CA PRO A 64 18.34 -25.58 -3.31
C PRO A 64 18.12 -25.74 -1.79
N PRO A 65 19.22 -25.72 -0.99
CA PRO A 65 19.10 -25.63 0.47
C PRO A 65 18.30 -24.39 0.88
N THR A 66 17.48 -24.51 1.93
CA THR A 66 16.52 -23.45 2.29
C THR A 66 17.17 -22.13 2.67
N TRP A 67 18.44 -22.10 3.11
CA TRP A 67 19.15 -20.84 3.39
C TRP A 67 19.35 -19.95 2.15
N VAL A 68 19.37 -20.55 0.94
CA VAL A 68 19.51 -19.81 -0.32
C VAL A 68 18.28 -18.94 -0.58
N MET A 69 17.09 -19.41 -0.17
CA MET A 69 15.83 -18.70 -0.39
C MET A 69 15.76 -17.35 0.32
N PRO A 70 15.92 -17.26 1.67
CA PRO A 70 15.90 -15.99 2.39
C PRO A 70 17.11 -15.12 2.05
N ALA A 71 18.27 -15.69 1.72
CA ALA A 71 19.43 -14.92 1.26
C ALA A 71 19.16 -14.24 -0.08
N GLY A 72 18.67 -14.99 -1.07
CA GLY A 72 18.25 -14.45 -2.36
C GLY A 72 17.12 -13.44 -2.22
N TRP A 73 16.15 -13.72 -1.35
CA TRP A 73 15.03 -12.84 -1.06
C TRP A 73 15.47 -11.53 -0.42
N ALA A 74 16.36 -11.58 0.58
CA ALA A 74 16.92 -10.39 1.20
C ALA A 74 17.72 -9.57 0.18
N ALA A 75 18.52 -10.20 -0.68
CA ALA A 75 19.29 -9.51 -1.71
C ALA A 75 18.40 -8.82 -2.75
N VAL A 76 17.39 -9.52 -3.28
CA VAL A 76 16.44 -8.99 -4.27
C VAL A 76 15.60 -7.87 -3.64
N SER A 77 15.10 -8.07 -2.42
CA SER A 77 14.30 -7.07 -1.72
C SER A 77 15.13 -5.84 -1.39
N ALA A 78 16.34 -5.98 -0.84
CA ALA A 78 17.22 -4.86 -0.52
C ALA A 78 17.61 -4.08 -1.78
N THR A 79 17.93 -4.77 -2.88
CA THR A 79 18.23 -4.13 -4.17
C THR A 79 17.02 -3.39 -4.72
N GLY A 80 15.85 -4.03 -4.69
CA GLY A 80 14.58 -3.44 -5.11
C GLY A 80 14.23 -2.18 -4.32
N ILE A 81 14.35 -2.24 -2.99
CA ILE A 81 14.13 -1.12 -2.07
C ILE A 81 15.14 0.00 -2.31
N ALA A 82 16.43 -0.33 -2.44
CA ALA A 82 17.48 0.67 -2.68
C ALA A 82 17.29 1.38 -4.03
N LEU A 83 17.04 0.62 -5.11
CA LEU A 83 16.72 1.19 -6.43
C LEU A 83 15.44 2.01 -6.36
N TRP A 84 14.47 1.55 -5.58
CA TRP A 84 13.22 2.23 -5.39
C TRP A 84 13.44 3.62 -4.73
N PHE A 85 14.11 3.69 -3.59
CA PHE A 85 14.40 4.95 -2.90
C PHE A 85 15.30 5.88 -3.73
N ARG A 86 16.31 5.33 -4.42
CA ARG A 86 17.17 6.11 -5.32
C ARG A 86 16.39 6.76 -6.46
N ARG A 87 15.35 6.11 -6.96
CA ARG A 87 14.46 6.66 -8.01
C ARG A 87 13.34 7.56 -7.46
N ARG A 88 12.99 7.46 -6.17
CA ARG A 88 11.92 8.26 -5.54
C ARG A 88 12.41 9.51 -4.79
N ALA A 89 13.71 9.83 -4.82
CA ALA A 89 14.21 11.13 -4.33
C ALA A 89 13.49 12.34 -4.96
N ASP A 90 12.91 12.17 -6.16
CA ASP A 90 12.25 13.26 -6.88
C ASP A 90 10.72 13.14 -7.05
N ARG A 91 10.03 12.04 -6.68
CA ARG A 91 8.57 11.91 -6.93
C ARG A 91 7.79 11.01 -5.96
N PRO A 92 6.55 11.39 -5.57
CA PRO A 92 5.68 10.59 -4.72
C PRO A 92 5.22 9.29 -5.38
N LEU A 93 5.03 8.28 -4.52
CA LEU A 93 4.62 6.90 -4.78
C LEU A 93 3.33 6.75 -5.60
N TRP A 94 2.36 7.53 -5.16
CA TRP A 94 1.02 7.60 -5.66
C TRP A 94 0.74 9.09 -5.78
N ASP A 95 0.80 9.59 -7.01
CA ASP A 95 0.06 10.80 -7.30
C ASP A 95 -1.42 10.39 -7.21
N ASP A 96 -2.22 11.10 -6.44
CA ASP A 96 -3.69 10.95 -6.39
C ASP A 96 -4.35 11.07 -7.79
N ARG A 97 -3.56 11.44 -8.80
CA ARG A 97 -3.88 11.47 -10.22
C ARG A 97 -3.85 10.10 -10.92
N VAL A 98 -3.47 9.01 -10.26
CA VAL A 98 -3.70 7.65 -10.81
C VAL A 98 -5.21 7.36 -10.93
N ALA A 99 -6.06 8.09 -10.19
CA ALA A 99 -7.51 8.11 -10.44
C ALA A 99 -7.92 8.73 -11.79
N ALA A 100 -7.02 9.46 -12.45
CA ALA A 100 -7.24 10.11 -13.74
C ALA A 100 -6.24 9.67 -14.83
N ALA A 101 -5.55 8.54 -14.62
CA ALA A 101 -4.91 7.87 -15.74
C ALA A 101 -6.04 7.23 -16.55
N ALA A 102 -6.14 7.56 -17.84
CA ALA A 102 -6.84 6.72 -18.79
C ALA A 102 -6.14 5.36 -18.81
N VAL A 103 -6.48 4.52 -17.83
CA VAL A 103 -6.13 3.11 -17.81
C VAL A 103 -6.58 2.60 -19.17
N HIS A 104 -5.67 2.02 -19.93
CA HIS A 104 -6.05 1.24 -21.10
C HIS A 104 -7.00 0.16 -20.59
N ARG A 105 -8.31 0.43 -20.64
CA ARG A 105 -9.38 -0.42 -20.09
C ARG A 105 -9.23 -1.87 -20.59
N GLY A 106 -8.67 -2.04 -21.79
CA GLY A 106 -8.27 -3.32 -22.33
C GLY A 106 -7.22 -4.07 -21.49
N LEU A 107 -6.10 -3.47 -21.12
CA LEU A 107 -5.06 -4.14 -20.32
C LEU A 107 -5.53 -4.43 -18.88
N ALA A 108 -6.29 -3.53 -18.27
CA ALA A 108 -6.89 -3.80 -16.96
C ALA A 108 -7.96 -4.89 -17.03
N GLY A 109 -8.76 -4.91 -18.11
CA GLY A 109 -9.71 -5.98 -18.39
C GLY A 109 -9.02 -7.33 -18.62
N ILE A 110 -7.90 -7.36 -19.34
CA ILE A 110 -7.07 -8.55 -19.53
C ILE A 110 -6.49 -9.02 -18.19
N ALA A 111 -5.97 -8.10 -17.37
CA ALA A 111 -5.40 -8.44 -16.06
C ALA A 111 -6.47 -9.06 -15.14
N ALA A 112 -7.65 -8.44 -15.07
CA ALA A 112 -8.77 -8.94 -14.27
C ALA A 112 -9.32 -10.27 -14.81
N GLY A 113 -9.55 -10.37 -16.12
CA GLY A 113 -10.05 -11.59 -16.76
C GLY A 113 -9.08 -12.77 -16.58
N ALA A 114 -7.79 -12.54 -16.79
CA ALA A 114 -6.77 -13.56 -16.58
C ALA A 114 -6.63 -13.98 -15.11
N ALA A 115 -6.82 -13.07 -14.16
CA ALA A 115 -6.86 -13.41 -12.73
C ALA A 115 -8.07 -14.30 -12.38
N VAL A 116 -9.25 -14.01 -12.94
CA VAL A 116 -10.44 -14.85 -12.78
C VAL A 116 -10.23 -16.23 -13.38
N VAL A 117 -9.63 -16.33 -14.57
CA VAL A 117 -9.30 -17.61 -15.20
C VAL A 117 -8.29 -18.39 -14.36
N ALA A 118 -7.28 -17.72 -13.79
CA ALA A 118 -6.31 -18.37 -12.90
C ALA A 118 -6.98 -18.93 -11.65
N GLY A 119 -7.83 -18.14 -10.98
CA GLY A 119 -8.56 -18.56 -9.79
C GLY A 119 -9.53 -19.71 -10.05
N THR A 120 -10.29 -19.65 -11.15
CA THR A 120 -11.21 -20.72 -11.55
C THR A 120 -10.46 -22.00 -11.94
N SER A 121 -9.33 -21.89 -12.65
CA SER A 121 -8.49 -23.05 -12.99
C SER A 121 -7.90 -23.72 -11.74
N ALA A 122 -7.51 -22.92 -10.75
CA ALA A 122 -7.02 -23.44 -9.47
C ALA A 122 -8.13 -24.20 -8.72
N GLY A 123 -9.35 -23.66 -8.67
CA GLY A 123 -10.49 -24.31 -8.02
C GLY A 123 -10.96 -25.58 -8.73
N LEU A 124 -10.82 -25.67 -10.05
CA LEU A 124 -11.22 -26.82 -10.86
C LEU A 124 -10.11 -27.87 -11.04
N HIS A 125 -8.99 -27.75 -10.31
CA HIS A 125 -7.90 -28.72 -10.44
C HIS A 125 -8.34 -30.15 -10.09
N GLY A 126 -9.22 -30.31 -9.09
CA GLY A 126 -9.81 -31.61 -8.72
C GLY A 126 -10.66 -32.26 -9.82
N GLU A 127 -11.13 -31.47 -10.79
CA GLU A 127 -11.91 -31.94 -11.96
C GLU A 127 -11.02 -32.23 -13.18
N GLY A 128 -9.69 -32.32 -12.98
CA GLY A 128 -8.72 -32.64 -14.03
C GLY A 128 -8.18 -31.44 -14.80
N VAL A 129 -8.48 -30.21 -14.40
CA VAL A 129 -7.87 -29.01 -15.01
C VAL A 129 -6.38 -28.99 -14.69
N PRO A 130 -5.47 -28.97 -15.69
CA PRO A 130 -4.04 -28.97 -15.43
C PRO A 130 -3.56 -27.70 -14.72
N TRP A 131 -2.62 -27.85 -13.76
CA TRP A 131 -2.04 -26.71 -13.03
C TRP A 131 -1.42 -25.64 -13.92
N TRP A 132 -0.92 -25.99 -15.12
CA TRP A 132 -0.32 -25.02 -16.04
C TRP A 132 -1.32 -23.93 -16.48
N CYS A 133 -2.63 -24.21 -16.49
CA CYS A 133 -3.66 -23.21 -16.80
C CYS A 133 -3.66 -22.07 -15.78
N THR A 134 -3.55 -22.40 -14.49
CA THR A 134 -3.43 -21.43 -13.39
C THR A 134 -2.18 -20.59 -13.54
N TRP A 135 -1.03 -21.22 -13.83
CA TRP A 135 0.25 -20.53 -14.02
C TRP A 135 0.23 -19.59 -15.22
N ALA A 136 -0.25 -20.06 -16.37
CA ALA A 136 -0.27 -19.29 -17.61
C ALA A 136 -1.19 -18.07 -17.48
N ALA A 137 -2.41 -18.25 -16.96
CA ALA A 137 -3.34 -17.16 -16.73
C ALA A 137 -2.83 -16.17 -15.67
N GLY A 138 -2.23 -16.67 -14.59
CA GLY A 138 -1.59 -15.84 -13.56
C GLY A 138 -0.46 -14.99 -14.14
N ALA A 139 0.42 -15.59 -14.96
CA ALA A 139 1.51 -14.88 -15.61
C ALA A 139 1.02 -13.78 -16.56
N VAL A 140 -0.04 -14.04 -17.33
CA VAL A 140 -0.69 -13.03 -18.20
C VAL A 140 -1.25 -11.88 -17.37
N SER A 141 -1.91 -12.18 -16.23
CA SER A 141 -2.45 -11.14 -15.35
C SER A 141 -1.35 -10.24 -14.77
N VAL A 142 -0.27 -10.84 -14.30
CA VAL A 142 0.90 -10.12 -13.78
C VAL A 142 1.58 -9.30 -14.87
N ALA A 143 1.80 -9.86 -16.06
CA ALA A 143 2.41 -9.17 -17.19
C ALA A 143 1.56 -7.98 -17.67
N ALA A 144 0.24 -8.14 -17.75
CA ALA A 144 -0.68 -7.07 -18.11
C ALA A 144 -0.68 -5.95 -17.06
N THR A 145 -0.69 -6.31 -15.77
CA THR A 145 -0.59 -5.34 -14.67
C THR A 145 0.74 -4.60 -14.70
N ALA A 146 1.85 -5.31 -14.87
CA ALA A 146 3.18 -4.72 -15.02
C ALA A 146 3.24 -3.78 -16.24
N ALA A 147 2.68 -4.18 -17.38
CA ALA A 147 2.62 -3.35 -18.58
C ALA A 147 1.81 -2.06 -18.35
N VAL A 148 0.70 -2.12 -17.62
CA VAL A 148 -0.07 -0.92 -17.23
C VAL A 148 0.77 0.00 -16.34
N LEU A 149 1.46 -0.57 -15.34
CA LEU A 149 2.28 0.18 -14.41
C LEU A 149 3.53 0.79 -15.06
N LEU A 150 4.13 0.12 -16.04
CA LEU A 150 5.33 0.54 -16.75
C LEU A 150 5.04 1.49 -17.92
N ARG A 151 3.89 1.37 -18.58
CA ARG A 151 3.43 2.30 -19.64
C ARG A 151 2.83 3.58 -19.07
N ARG A 152 3.53 4.22 -18.13
CA ARG A 152 3.24 5.61 -17.76
C ARG A 152 3.50 6.48 -19.00
N PRO A 153 2.52 7.26 -19.48
CA PRO A 153 2.74 8.14 -20.62
C PRO A 153 3.86 9.14 -20.27
N ALA A 154 4.89 9.20 -21.11
CA ALA A 154 5.90 10.27 -21.13
C ALA A 154 5.31 11.66 -21.48
N ALA A 155 3.98 11.76 -21.59
CA ALA A 155 3.26 12.98 -21.91
C ALA A 155 3.05 13.86 -20.67
N ARG A 156 4.14 14.39 -20.10
CA ARG A 156 4.06 15.61 -19.26
C ARG A 156 5.34 16.44 -19.20
N ASP A 157 6.16 16.38 -20.24
CA ASP A 157 7.19 17.39 -20.52
C ASP A 157 6.65 18.57 -21.37
N ARG A 158 5.32 18.71 -21.53
CA ARG A 158 4.76 20.00 -21.93
C ARG A 158 4.70 20.92 -20.72
N ALA A 159 5.67 21.83 -20.70
CA ALA A 159 5.77 22.99 -19.83
C ALA A 159 4.41 23.67 -19.59
N PRO A 160 4.07 24.03 -18.33
CA PRO A 160 3.07 25.03 -18.08
C PRO A 160 3.70 26.42 -18.32
N THR A 161 3.55 26.94 -19.53
CA THR A 161 3.57 28.39 -19.76
C THR A 161 2.16 28.91 -19.59
N ALA A 162 2.02 29.96 -18.77
CA ALA A 162 0.81 30.69 -18.27
C ALA A 162 0.36 30.22 -16.88
N ASP A 163 0.25 31.04 -15.83
CA ASP A 163 0.39 32.50 -15.62
C ASP A 163 0.49 32.70 -14.07
N PRO A 164 1.33 33.59 -13.51
CA PRO A 164 1.50 33.71 -12.05
C PRO A 164 0.62 34.83 -11.48
N ALA A 165 -0.71 34.68 -11.50
CA ALA A 165 -1.59 35.54 -10.72
C ALA A 165 -3.02 34.98 -10.67
N GLY A 166 -3.51 34.73 -9.45
CA GLY A 166 -4.95 34.73 -9.18
C GLY A 166 -5.55 33.42 -8.69
N LEU A 167 -6.15 33.52 -7.50
CA LEU A 167 -7.17 32.67 -6.89
C LEU A 167 -6.65 31.57 -5.95
N GLY A 168 -6.61 31.96 -4.67
CA GLY A 168 -6.47 31.07 -3.52
C GLY A 168 -7.41 29.88 -3.60
N GLY A 169 -6.84 28.72 -3.29
CA GLY A 169 -7.53 27.44 -3.22
C GLY A 169 -8.66 27.44 -2.18
N PRO A 170 -9.57 26.45 -2.27
CA PRO A 170 -10.70 26.35 -1.35
C PRO A 170 -10.19 26.20 0.08
N ASP A 171 -10.79 27.00 0.94
CA ASP A 171 -10.64 27.00 2.38
C ASP A 171 -11.05 25.61 2.90
N ASP A 172 -10.07 24.77 3.24
CA ASP A 172 -10.29 23.51 3.95
C ASP A 172 -10.81 23.87 5.34
N GLY A 173 -12.13 23.80 5.53
CA GLY A 173 -12.76 24.17 6.80
C GLY A 173 -12.16 23.40 8.00
N PRO A 174 -12.15 23.99 9.20
CA PRO A 174 -11.47 23.42 10.38
C PRO A 174 -11.95 22.00 10.78
N GLY A 175 -13.12 21.57 10.32
CA GLY A 175 -13.67 20.23 10.61
C GLY A 175 -13.09 19.07 9.78
N GLU A 176 -12.60 19.30 8.55
CA GLU A 176 -12.01 18.23 7.72
C GLU A 176 -10.56 17.93 8.10
N ALA A 177 -9.82 18.97 8.52
CA ALA A 177 -8.47 18.84 9.05
C ALA A 177 -8.44 18.01 10.35
N ASP A 178 -9.43 18.19 11.23
CA ASP A 178 -9.50 17.48 12.51
C ASP A 178 -9.96 16.01 12.37
N ALA A 179 -10.88 15.68 11.44
CA ALA A 179 -11.24 14.29 11.16
C ALA A 179 -10.08 13.49 10.52
N ALA A 180 -9.29 14.14 9.65
CA ALA A 180 -8.07 13.57 9.09
C ALA A 180 -6.95 13.42 10.14
N ARG A 181 -6.95 14.25 11.19
CA ARG A 181 -5.94 14.27 12.24
C ARG A 181 -5.97 13.04 13.16
N TRP A 182 -7.16 12.50 13.44
CA TRP A 182 -7.34 11.35 14.34
C TRP A 182 -7.39 9.99 13.64
N GLY A 183 -7.65 9.94 12.33
CA GLY A 183 -7.79 8.68 11.61
C GLY A 183 -6.55 7.78 11.66
N THR A 184 -5.35 8.34 11.47
CA THR A 184 -4.08 7.61 11.51
C THR A 184 -3.75 7.03 12.89
N PRO A 185 -3.72 7.81 13.98
CA PRO A 185 -3.45 7.25 15.31
C PRO A 185 -4.51 6.21 15.71
N LEU A 186 -5.78 6.45 15.39
CA LEU A 186 -6.84 5.47 15.65
C LEU A 186 -6.58 4.16 14.90
N ALA A 187 -6.30 4.21 13.59
CA ALA A 187 -6.02 3.01 12.80
C ALA A 187 -4.78 2.24 13.29
N LEU A 188 -3.72 2.95 13.72
CA LEU A 188 -2.54 2.33 14.31
C LEU A 188 -2.86 1.62 15.63
N LEU A 189 -3.59 2.29 16.53
CA LEU A 189 -4.00 1.72 17.81
C LEU A 189 -4.95 0.54 17.61
N THR A 190 -5.89 0.64 16.68
CA THR A 190 -6.79 -0.45 16.31
C THR A 190 -6.01 -1.63 15.74
N GLY A 191 -5.12 -1.40 14.77
CA GLY A 191 -4.27 -2.45 14.20
C GLY A 191 -3.41 -3.14 15.26
N ALA A 192 -2.78 -2.36 16.15
CA ALA A 192 -1.99 -2.91 17.25
C ALA A 192 -2.85 -3.69 18.26
N GLY A 193 -4.03 -3.17 18.60
CA GLY A 193 -4.99 -3.83 19.48
C GLY A 193 -5.44 -5.19 18.92
N PHE A 194 -5.78 -5.25 17.63
CA PHE A 194 -6.13 -6.51 16.98
C PHE A 194 -4.96 -7.48 16.86
N ALA A 195 -3.74 -6.99 16.59
CA ALA A 195 -2.53 -7.83 16.58
C ALA A 195 -2.21 -8.44 17.96
N VAL A 196 -2.47 -7.71 19.04
CA VAL A 196 -2.36 -8.27 20.40
C VAL A 196 -3.51 -9.23 20.67
N ALA A 197 -4.74 -8.87 20.30
CA ALA A 197 -5.90 -9.73 20.49
C ALA A 197 -5.78 -11.07 19.74
N SER A 198 -5.14 -11.09 18.57
CA SER A 198 -4.92 -12.33 17.80
C SER A 198 -4.06 -13.36 18.55
N LEU A 199 -3.31 -12.96 19.58
CA LEU A 199 -2.57 -13.90 20.45
C LEU A 199 -3.49 -14.69 21.38
N PHE A 200 -4.70 -14.18 21.63
CA PHE A 200 -5.67 -14.77 22.57
C PHE A 200 -6.90 -15.35 21.87
N VAL A 201 -7.19 -14.90 20.64
CA VAL A 201 -8.26 -15.45 19.80
C VAL A 201 -7.72 -16.67 19.05
N LEU A 202 -7.63 -17.79 19.77
CA LEU A 202 -7.22 -19.09 19.21
C LEU A 202 -8.47 -19.92 18.94
N ASN A 203 -8.86 -20.02 17.67
CA ASN A 203 -9.86 -20.99 17.20
C ASN A 203 -9.14 -22.08 16.39
N SER A 204 -8.30 -22.84 17.08
CA SER A 204 -7.47 -23.84 16.41
C SER A 204 -8.32 -24.99 15.89
N ASP A 205 -8.19 -25.34 14.61
CA ASP A 205 -8.82 -26.52 14.02
C ASP A 205 -7.79 -27.49 13.41
N GLY A 206 -8.28 -28.52 12.70
CA GLY A 206 -7.41 -29.51 12.06
C GLY A 206 -6.55 -28.93 10.93
N ASP A 207 -7.02 -27.88 10.26
CA ASP A 207 -6.31 -27.23 9.15
C ASP A 207 -5.10 -26.46 9.68
N ASP A 208 -5.19 -25.88 10.88
CA ASP A 208 -4.06 -25.21 11.52
C ASP A 208 -2.89 -26.16 11.78
N ALA A 209 -3.18 -27.36 12.30
CA ALA A 209 -2.14 -28.39 12.50
C ALA A 209 -1.46 -28.73 11.17
N TYR A 210 -2.24 -28.75 10.09
CA TYR A 210 -1.75 -28.99 8.75
C TYR A 210 -0.81 -27.87 8.24
N PHE A 211 -1.22 -26.60 8.28
CA PHE A 211 -0.39 -25.49 7.78
C PHE A 211 0.83 -25.20 8.68
N VAL A 212 0.66 -25.32 10.00
CA VAL A 212 1.75 -25.09 10.96
C VAL A 212 2.81 -26.17 10.84
N SER A 213 2.43 -27.45 10.66
CA SER A 213 3.39 -28.55 10.51
C SER A 213 4.32 -28.36 9.31
N ARG A 214 3.85 -27.80 8.20
CA ARG A 214 4.67 -27.48 7.01
C ARG A 214 5.71 -26.40 7.31
N SER A 215 5.33 -25.39 8.09
CA SER A 215 6.26 -24.36 8.56
C SER A 215 7.31 -24.94 9.52
N VAL A 216 6.90 -25.82 10.43
CA VAL A 216 7.79 -26.54 11.36
C VAL A 216 8.76 -27.45 10.60
N ALA A 217 8.26 -28.27 9.69
CA ALA A 217 9.08 -29.16 8.87
C ALA A 217 10.10 -28.39 8.03
N THR A 218 9.71 -27.25 7.45
CA THR A 218 10.65 -26.35 6.75
C THR A 218 11.73 -25.84 7.70
N ALA A 219 11.35 -25.42 8.92
CA ALA A 219 12.28 -24.90 9.91
C ALA A 219 13.29 -25.97 10.39
N GLU A 220 12.85 -27.22 10.57
CA GLU A 220 13.65 -28.32 11.10
C GLU A 220 14.53 -28.96 10.02
N THR A 221 13.96 -29.30 8.87
CA THR A 221 14.67 -30.01 7.79
C THR A 221 15.55 -29.07 6.96
N GLY A 222 15.23 -27.77 6.94
CA GLY A 222 15.89 -26.82 6.06
C GLY A 222 15.68 -27.17 4.59
N ARG A 223 14.53 -27.76 4.24
CA ARG A 223 14.04 -28.02 2.87
C ARG A 223 12.57 -27.67 2.75
N ILE A 224 12.11 -27.45 1.51
CA ILE A 224 10.69 -27.33 1.19
C ILE A 224 10.04 -28.71 1.37
N PRO A 225 9.02 -28.87 2.24
CA PRO A 225 8.37 -30.15 2.46
C PRO A 225 7.47 -30.48 1.26
N MET A 226 7.95 -31.37 0.40
CA MET A 226 7.23 -31.82 -0.81
C MET A 226 6.39 -33.07 -0.58
N SER A 227 6.52 -33.70 0.59
CA SER A 227 5.87 -34.94 0.97
C SER A 227 4.98 -34.69 2.19
N ASP A 228 4.13 -35.65 2.55
CA ASP A 228 3.39 -35.59 3.80
C ASP A 228 4.35 -35.48 5.00
N VAL A 229 4.05 -34.58 5.93
CA VAL A 229 4.83 -34.32 7.16
C VAL A 229 4.02 -34.49 8.43
N ILE A 230 2.72 -34.80 8.31
CA ILE A 230 1.78 -34.87 9.44
C ILE A 230 1.63 -36.31 9.89
N PHE A 231 1.36 -37.23 8.96
CA PHE A 231 1.13 -38.63 9.28
C PHE A 231 2.38 -39.48 9.03
N THR A 232 3.22 -39.05 8.09
CA THR A 232 4.46 -39.73 7.75
C THR A 232 5.64 -38.75 7.78
N PRO A 233 6.87 -39.23 8.05
CA PRO A 233 8.06 -38.37 8.08
C PRO A 233 8.59 -38.12 6.66
N GLY A 234 7.73 -37.69 5.73
CA GLY A 234 8.09 -37.46 4.32
C GLY A 234 8.23 -38.71 3.47
N THR A 235 7.73 -39.86 3.94
CA THR A 235 7.85 -41.15 3.21
C THR A 235 6.71 -41.41 2.23
N THR A 236 5.61 -40.68 2.36
CA THR A 236 4.45 -40.79 1.47
C THR A 236 4.32 -39.51 0.66
N ASP A 237 3.78 -39.65 -0.55
CA ASP A 237 3.38 -38.51 -1.37
C ASP A 237 2.40 -37.60 -0.63
N GLN A 238 2.18 -36.40 -1.18
CA GLN A 238 1.21 -35.45 -0.64
C GLN A 238 -0.17 -36.09 -0.53
N ILE A 239 -0.94 -35.69 0.49
CA ILE A 239 -2.32 -36.14 0.66
C ILE A 239 -3.10 -35.72 -0.60
N ALA A 240 -3.82 -36.68 -1.19
CA ALA A 240 -4.45 -36.50 -2.50
C ALA A 240 -5.47 -35.34 -2.48
N GLY A 241 -5.41 -34.47 -3.50
CA GLY A 241 -6.30 -33.31 -3.65
C GLY A 241 -5.72 -32.00 -3.09
N GLU A 242 -4.53 -32.03 -2.49
CA GLU A 242 -3.92 -30.85 -1.90
C GLU A 242 -2.98 -30.12 -2.86
N PRO A 243 -2.96 -28.77 -2.84
CA PRO A 243 -1.96 -28.02 -3.58
C PRO A 243 -0.57 -28.21 -2.94
N PRO A 244 0.51 -28.01 -3.74
CA PRO A 244 1.87 -27.95 -3.22
C PRO A 244 1.98 -26.99 -2.02
N VAL A 245 2.92 -27.25 -1.09
CA VAL A 245 3.18 -26.38 0.08
C VAL A 245 3.16 -24.91 -0.32
N SER A 246 2.38 -24.10 0.37
CA SER A 246 2.20 -22.71 -0.01
C SER A 246 3.45 -21.90 0.32
N SER A 247 3.67 -20.81 -0.43
CA SER A 247 4.88 -20.00 -0.27
C SER A 247 4.98 -19.37 1.12
N ILE A 248 3.86 -19.14 1.82
CA ILE A 248 3.87 -18.48 3.13
C ILE A 248 4.31 -19.42 4.25
N GLU A 249 3.95 -20.71 4.21
CA GLU A 249 4.44 -21.69 5.19
C GLU A 249 5.96 -21.85 5.08
N VAL A 250 6.48 -21.91 3.85
CA VAL A 250 7.92 -21.99 3.62
C VAL A 250 8.63 -20.72 4.09
N LEU A 251 8.04 -19.55 3.87
CA LEU A 251 8.60 -18.28 4.39
C LEU A 251 8.68 -18.31 5.91
N ALA A 252 7.59 -18.70 6.57
CA ALA A 252 7.51 -18.75 8.02
C ALA A 252 8.57 -19.71 8.59
N GLY A 253 8.67 -20.91 8.04
CA GLY A 253 9.66 -21.90 8.46
C GLY A 253 11.11 -21.47 8.19
N ALA A 254 11.39 -20.88 7.02
CA ALA A 254 12.72 -20.39 6.68
C ALA A 254 13.17 -19.26 7.61
N LEU A 255 12.28 -18.31 7.94
CA LEU A 255 12.56 -17.25 8.89
C LEU A 255 12.74 -17.78 10.31
N ALA A 256 11.86 -18.68 10.76
CA ALA A 256 11.99 -19.33 12.07
C ALA A 256 13.35 -20.02 12.23
N ARG A 257 13.81 -20.74 11.20
CA ARG A 257 15.13 -21.37 11.18
C ARG A 257 16.28 -20.37 11.30
N ILE A 258 16.24 -19.27 10.54
CA ILE A 258 17.29 -18.24 10.60
C ILE A 258 17.34 -17.59 11.99
N LEU A 259 16.18 -17.33 12.56
CA LEU A 259 16.04 -16.71 13.88
C LEU A 259 16.34 -17.69 15.02
N GLY A 260 16.49 -18.99 14.74
CA GLY A 260 16.73 -20.01 15.75
C GLY A 260 15.54 -20.22 16.69
N VAL A 261 14.31 -19.97 16.22
CA VAL A 261 13.08 -20.12 17.00
C VAL A 261 12.23 -21.28 16.47
N PRO A 262 11.39 -21.92 17.30
CA PRO A 262 10.49 -22.97 16.83
C PRO A 262 9.51 -22.43 15.77
N GLY A 263 9.31 -23.20 14.70
CA GLY A 263 8.43 -22.81 13.59
C GLY A 263 7.01 -22.46 14.02
N ALA A 264 6.41 -23.30 14.89
CA ALA A 264 5.08 -23.06 15.43
C ALA A 264 5.02 -21.75 16.24
N SER A 265 5.99 -21.50 17.11
CA SER A 265 6.08 -20.26 17.89
C SER A 265 6.21 -19.04 16.99
N PHE A 266 6.98 -19.12 15.90
CA PHE A 266 7.09 -18.03 14.94
C PHE A 266 5.76 -17.73 14.25
N VAL A 267 5.05 -18.77 13.80
CA VAL A 267 3.74 -18.61 13.14
C VAL A 267 2.74 -17.94 14.08
N TRP A 268 2.56 -18.50 15.28
CA TRP A 268 1.53 -18.04 16.23
C TRP A 268 1.85 -16.70 16.89
N TYR A 269 3.11 -16.47 17.28
CA TYR A 269 3.46 -15.31 18.10
C TYR A 269 4.03 -14.14 17.29
N VAL A 270 4.42 -14.35 16.03
CA VAL A 270 5.03 -13.30 15.20
C VAL A 270 4.24 -13.09 13.92
N LEU A 271 4.09 -14.13 13.10
CA LEU A 271 3.49 -13.99 11.77
C LEU A 271 2.01 -13.59 11.86
N LEU A 272 1.22 -14.30 12.67
CA LEU A 272 -0.21 -14.03 12.78
C LEU A 272 -0.53 -12.61 13.30
N PRO A 273 0.10 -12.10 14.39
CA PRO A 273 -0.03 -10.70 14.78
C PRO A 273 0.38 -9.71 13.69
N ALA A 274 1.49 -9.97 13.00
CA ALA A 274 1.99 -9.09 11.95
C ALA A 274 1.00 -9.00 10.76
N VAL A 275 0.50 -10.14 10.28
CA VAL A 275 -0.48 -10.19 9.18
C VAL A 275 -1.80 -9.53 9.62
N THR A 276 -2.23 -9.73 10.87
CA THR A 276 -3.42 -9.07 11.42
C THR A 276 -3.29 -7.55 11.43
N PHE A 277 -2.15 -7.02 11.90
CA PHE A 277 -1.87 -5.59 11.84
C PHE A 277 -1.92 -5.06 10.39
N LEU A 278 -1.24 -5.75 9.47
CA LEU A 278 -1.20 -5.38 8.06
C LEU A 278 -2.57 -5.40 7.40
N ALA A 279 -3.44 -6.36 7.75
CA ALA A 279 -4.80 -6.45 7.26
C ALA A 279 -5.64 -5.23 7.70
N VAL A 280 -5.60 -4.89 8.99
CA VAL A 280 -6.31 -3.70 9.52
C VAL A 280 -5.79 -2.42 8.87
N TRP A 281 -4.47 -2.28 8.71
CA TRP A 281 -3.90 -1.10 8.06
C TRP A 281 -4.27 -1.02 6.57
N SER A 282 -4.25 -2.15 5.86
CA SER A 282 -4.64 -2.22 4.45
C SER A 282 -6.10 -1.85 4.26
N LEU A 283 -6.98 -2.32 5.16
CA LEU A 283 -8.38 -1.91 5.19
C LEU A 283 -8.53 -0.41 5.45
N TRP A 284 -7.79 0.14 6.41
CA TRP A 284 -7.77 1.58 6.66
C TRP A 284 -7.34 2.37 5.41
N ARG A 285 -6.30 1.93 4.71
CA ARG A 285 -5.86 2.53 3.45
C ARG A 285 -6.93 2.44 2.35
N LEU A 286 -7.63 1.30 2.24
CA LEU A 286 -8.73 1.12 1.31
C LEU A 286 -9.88 2.10 1.62
N VAL A 287 -10.29 2.21 2.88
CA VAL A 287 -11.32 3.16 3.33
C VAL A 287 -10.90 4.60 3.02
N ARG A 288 -9.65 4.98 3.29
CA ARG A 288 -9.12 6.31 2.93
C ARG A 288 -9.14 6.57 1.42
N ALA A 289 -8.92 5.56 0.61
CA ALA A 289 -8.94 5.68 -0.84
C ALA A 289 -10.37 5.77 -1.41
N TRP A 290 -11.34 5.16 -0.73
CA TRP A 290 -12.74 5.06 -1.17
C TRP A 290 -13.67 6.11 -0.56
N ALA A 291 -13.26 6.75 0.55
CA ALA A 291 -14.01 7.85 1.14
C ALA A 291 -14.29 8.90 0.06
N PRO A 292 -15.57 9.23 -0.24
CA PRO A 292 -15.90 10.23 -1.23
C PRO A 292 -15.19 11.53 -0.86
N ARG A 293 -14.25 11.97 -1.69
CA ARG A 293 -13.82 13.37 -1.69
C ARG A 293 -15.08 14.16 -2.02
N ARG A 294 -15.78 14.67 -1.01
CA ARG A 294 -17.05 15.34 -1.20
C ARG A 294 -16.81 16.43 -2.24
N ALA A 295 -17.39 16.24 -3.41
CA ALA A 295 -17.30 17.22 -4.49
C ALA A 295 -17.77 18.54 -3.88
N ALA A 296 -16.89 19.54 -3.89
CA ALA A 296 -17.27 20.88 -3.49
C ALA A 296 -18.57 21.22 -4.23
N PRO A 297 -19.64 21.67 -3.54
CA PRO A 297 -20.87 22.03 -4.22
C PRO A 297 -20.53 23.02 -5.34
N PRO A 298 -21.15 22.90 -6.54
CA PRO A 298 -20.87 23.79 -7.65
C PRO A 298 -20.98 25.22 -7.13
N ARG A 299 -19.88 25.95 -7.24
CA ARG A 299 -19.74 27.33 -6.76
C ARG A 299 -20.89 28.09 -7.40
N ALA A 300 -21.91 28.43 -6.61
CA ALA A 300 -23.00 29.26 -7.07
C ALA A 300 -22.36 30.51 -7.66
N SER A 301 -22.46 30.67 -8.97
CA SER A 301 -21.94 31.83 -9.67
C SER A 301 -22.58 33.05 -9.02
N ARG A 302 -21.79 33.79 -8.22
CA ARG A 302 -22.20 35.11 -7.76
C ARG A 302 -22.38 35.93 -9.04
N SER A 303 -23.62 36.17 -9.41
CA SER A 303 -23.97 37.15 -10.41
C SER A 303 -23.27 38.46 -10.05
N PRO A 304 -22.57 39.12 -10.98
CA PRO A 304 -21.96 40.41 -10.69
C PRO A 304 -23.07 41.40 -10.28
N PRO A 305 -22.77 42.33 -9.35
CA PRO A 305 -23.73 43.36 -8.98
C PRO A 305 -24.11 44.16 -10.22
N SER A 306 -25.40 44.13 -10.57
CA SER A 306 -25.99 45.01 -11.57
C SER A 306 -25.75 46.44 -11.12
N THR A 307 -24.85 47.14 -11.80
CA THR A 307 -24.65 48.57 -11.63
C THR A 307 -25.91 49.25 -12.13
N CYS A 308 -26.72 49.78 -11.21
CA CYS A 308 -27.84 50.64 -11.54
C CYS A 308 -27.31 51.88 -12.26
N CYS A 309 -27.54 51.95 -13.57
CA CYS A 309 -27.48 53.18 -14.34
C CYS A 309 -28.76 53.95 -14.03
N GLY A 310 -28.71 54.79 -13.00
CA GLY A 310 -29.73 55.83 -12.77
C GLY A 310 -29.40 57.01 -13.68
N ARG A 311 -30.15 57.13 -14.77
CA ARG A 311 -30.24 58.34 -15.59
C ARG A 311 -31.72 58.67 -15.72
N ASP A 312 -32.13 59.72 -15.01
CA ASP A 312 -33.13 60.76 -15.34
C ASP A 312 -33.68 61.38 -14.05
#